data_AF-A0A7D5I1L1-F1
#
_entry.id   AF-A0A7D5I1L1-F1
#
_cell.length_a   1.000
_cell.length_b   1.000
_cell.length_c   1.000
_cell.angle_alpha   90.00
_cell.angle_beta   90.00
_cell.angle_gamma   90.00
#
_symmetry.space_group_name_H-M   'P 1'
#
loop_
_entity.id
_entity.type
_entity.pdbx_description
1 polymer ?
#
loop_
_entity_poly.entity_id
_entity_poly.type
_entity_poly.pdbx_seq_one_letter_code
_entity_poly.pdbx_strand_id
1 'polypeptide(L)'
;MKIEHINIMESCYTGEFGSVNSILNSFSTDMFESITFVLRPVTGGIDYLRSMRQSYLFQKGINKISNLDYEQREKILDAFTDLVATRTNDKNFVKDLEKTITELDEIKDIFKDLHHQRVNMNTKQMHQILNLSLQKLNGRIVSIRDVINSEMWNVDQDIDQLLVLNQVFYLIQETTKEALKIPVSKTSDSQVLNKLVFSLIYVEAFHRGKVTFDDFQVFHSFLSLSNYIDSQNVKDNDAVFEVLAL
;
A
#
# COMPACT_ATOMS: atom_id res chain seq x y z
N MET A 1 -40.66 7.47 10.89
CA MET A 1 -39.94 8.11 12.01
C MET A 1 -40.12 7.16 13.20
N LYS A 2 -39.15 6.41 13.71
CA LYS A 2 -37.69 6.50 13.71
C LYS A 2 -37.07 5.23 13.10
N ILE A 3 -35.98 5.41 12.37
CA ILE A 3 -35.09 4.34 11.91
C ILE A 3 -34.23 3.98 13.12
N GLU A 4 -34.31 2.73 13.57
CA GLU A 4 -33.32 2.14 14.45
C GLU A 4 -32.05 1.93 13.63
N HIS A 5 -31.19 2.96 13.61
CA HIS A 5 -29.81 2.78 13.20
C HIS A 5 -29.12 1.98 14.29
N ILE A 6 -28.94 0.70 13.96
CA ILE A 6 -28.11 -0.26 14.64
C ILE A 6 -26.71 0.34 14.81
N ASN A 7 -26.41 0.72 16.05
CA ASN A 7 -25.06 0.89 16.59
C ASN A 7 -24.31 -0.43 16.45
N ILE A 8 -23.51 -0.57 15.39
CA ILE A 8 -22.34 -1.47 15.35
C ILE A 8 -21.11 -0.60 15.06
N MET A 9 -21.01 0.49 15.82
CA MET A 9 -19.82 1.31 15.96
C MET A 9 -19.41 1.16 17.42
N GLU A 10 -18.11 0.97 17.68
CA GLU A 10 -17.46 0.84 19.00
C GLU A 10 -17.29 -0.59 19.53
N SER A 11 -16.31 -1.30 18.98
CA SER A 11 -15.56 -2.38 19.63
C SER A 11 -14.44 -2.83 18.68
N CYS A 12 -13.14 -2.87 19.00
CA CYS A 12 -12.39 -2.43 20.17
C CYS A 12 -10.89 -2.56 19.79
N TYR A 13 -10.24 -1.48 19.35
CA TYR A 13 -8.77 -1.35 19.39
C TYR A 13 -8.42 -0.10 20.20
N THR A 14 -8.96 -0.03 21.41
CA THR A 14 -8.64 0.96 22.43
C THR A 14 -7.31 0.61 23.10
N GLY A 15 -6.23 0.64 22.30
CA GLY A 15 -4.85 0.65 22.82
C GLY A 15 -4.35 2.08 23.07
N GLU A 16 -3.15 2.21 23.63
CA GLU A 16 -2.40 3.45 23.96
C GLU A 16 -2.14 4.43 22.78
N PHE A 17 -2.81 4.24 21.63
CA PHE A 17 -2.59 4.91 20.34
C PHE A 17 -3.89 5.55 19.79
N GLY A 18 -4.74 6.13 20.65
CA GLY A 18 -6.10 6.55 20.29
C GLY A 18 -6.21 7.39 19.00
N SER A 19 -5.30 8.35 18.83
CA SER A 19 -5.16 9.24 17.67
C SER A 19 -4.84 8.49 16.38
N VAL A 20 -3.77 7.69 16.44
CA VAL A 20 -3.24 6.90 15.33
C VAL A 20 -4.28 5.87 14.89
N ASN A 21 -4.87 5.16 15.84
CA ASN A 21 -5.92 4.18 15.55
C ASN A 21 -7.15 4.84 14.95
N SER A 22 -7.57 6.03 15.41
CA SER A 22 -8.69 6.76 14.81
C SER A 22 -8.42 7.09 13.33
N ILE A 23 -7.23 7.61 13.02
CA ILE A 23 -6.82 7.92 11.66
C ILE A 23 -6.80 6.64 10.81
N LEU A 24 -6.08 5.61 11.24
CA LEU A 24 -5.93 4.37 10.46
C LEU A 24 -7.26 3.64 10.27
N ASN A 25 -8.17 3.69 11.25
CA ASN A 25 -9.53 3.19 11.09
C ASN A 25 -10.31 3.96 10.03
N SER A 26 -10.23 5.30 10.03
CA SER A 26 -10.91 6.14 9.04
C SER A 26 -10.44 5.89 7.61
N PHE A 27 -9.19 5.42 7.45
CA PHE A 27 -8.57 5.10 6.17
C PHE A 27 -8.42 3.61 5.90
N SER A 28 -9.05 2.72 6.69
CA SER A 28 -8.93 1.25 6.55
C SER A 28 -9.28 0.74 5.14
N THR A 29 -10.38 1.24 4.57
CA THR A 29 -10.77 0.93 3.19
C THR A 29 -9.76 1.48 2.19
N ASP A 30 -9.26 2.69 2.42
CA ASP A 30 -8.26 3.30 1.55
C ASP A 30 -6.94 2.54 1.55
N MET A 31 -6.53 2.00 2.71
CA MET A 31 -5.37 1.13 2.88
C MET A 31 -5.54 -0.19 2.15
N PHE A 32 -6.68 -0.87 2.32
CA PHE A 32 -6.97 -2.11 1.59
C PHE A 32 -6.87 -1.91 0.08
N GLU A 33 -7.59 -0.92 -0.44
CA GLU A 33 -7.59 -0.62 -1.86
C GLU A 33 -6.20 -0.18 -2.36
N SER A 34 -5.44 0.57 -1.55
CA SER A 34 -4.04 0.92 -1.84
C SER A 34 -3.14 -0.30 -2.00
N ILE A 35 -3.27 -1.30 -1.13
CA ILE A 35 -2.57 -2.59 -1.26
C ILE A 35 -2.98 -3.27 -2.58
N THR A 36 -4.27 -3.29 -2.91
CA THR A 36 -4.75 -3.89 -4.16
C THR A 36 -4.29 -3.15 -5.42
N PHE A 37 -4.12 -1.82 -5.37
CA PHE A 37 -3.60 -1.03 -6.49
C PHE A 37 -2.18 -1.41 -6.88
N VAL A 38 -1.37 -1.86 -5.92
CA VAL A 38 0.00 -2.30 -6.20
C VAL A 38 0.02 -3.78 -6.59
N LEU A 39 -0.74 -4.64 -5.90
CA LEU A 39 -0.81 -6.08 -6.18
C LEU A 39 -1.47 -6.41 -7.51
N ARG A 40 -2.56 -5.71 -7.84
CA ARG A 40 -3.36 -5.90 -9.05
C ARG A 40 -3.72 -4.54 -9.65
N PRO A 41 -2.78 -3.83 -10.33
CA PRO A 41 -2.98 -2.44 -10.76
C PRO A 41 -4.15 -2.18 -11.72
N VAL A 42 -4.69 -3.21 -12.35
CA VAL A 42 -5.94 -3.09 -13.13
C VAL A 42 -7.12 -2.55 -12.30
N THR A 43 -7.10 -2.72 -10.97
CA THR A 43 -8.08 -2.16 -10.04
C THR A 43 -8.02 -0.64 -9.96
N GLY A 44 -6.82 -0.04 -9.97
CA GLY A 44 -6.63 1.42 -9.97
C GLY A 44 -6.80 2.05 -11.36
N GLY A 45 -6.54 1.32 -12.43
CA GLY A 45 -6.57 1.82 -13.81
C GLY A 45 -7.90 1.73 -14.56
N ILE A 46 -9.04 1.48 -13.89
CA ILE A 46 -10.31 1.15 -14.57
C ILE A 46 -10.78 2.20 -15.60
N ASP A 47 -10.55 3.49 -15.35
CA ASP A 47 -10.99 4.56 -16.27
C ASP A 47 -10.21 4.52 -17.60
N TYR A 48 -8.94 4.12 -17.55
CA TYR A 48 -8.14 3.86 -18.74
C TYR A 48 -8.60 2.59 -19.47
N LEU A 49 -8.99 1.55 -18.73
CA LEU A 49 -9.58 0.34 -19.34
C LEU A 49 -10.90 0.66 -20.06
N ARG A 50 -11.71 1.57 -19.50
CA ARG A 50 -12.95 2.04 -20.12
C ARG A 50 -12.68 2.80 -21.42
N SER A 51 -11.68 3.69 -21.45
CA SER A 51 -11.33 4.42 -22.67
C SER A 51 -10.82 3.49 -23.78
N MET A 52 -10.21 2.35 -23.41
CA MET A 52 -9.79 1.29 -24.34
C MET A 52 -10.89 0.31 -24.73
N ARG A 53 -12.12 0.46 -24.22
CA ARG A 53 -13.22 -0.53 -24.36
C ARG A 53 -12.84 -1.94 -23.89
N GLN A 54 -11.88 -2.04 -22.96
CA GLN A 54 -11.41 -3.30 -22.37
C GLN A 54 -11.88 -3.49 -20.93
N SER A 55 -12.55 -2.50 -20.35
CA SER A 55 -13.06 -2.56 -18.98
C SER A 55 -13.91 -3.79 -18.71
N TYR A 56 -14.71 -4.24 -19.67
CA TYR A 56 -15.59 -5.41 -19.53
C TYR A 56 -14.85 -6.69 -19.13
N LEU A 57 -13.58 -6.83 -19.53
CA LEU A 57 -12.75 -7.98 -19.17
C LEU A 57 -12.52 -8.00 -17.65
N PHE A 58 -12.15 -6.86 -17.08
CA PHE A 58 -11.75 -6.73 -15.67
C PHE A 58 -12.90 -6.36 -14.75
N GLN A 59 -14.01 -5.82 -15.28
CA GLN A 59 -15.10 -5.24 -14.50
C GLN A 59 -15.68 -6.22 -13.48
N LYS A 60 -15.83 -7.50 -13.84
CA LYS A 60 -16.34 -8.53 -12.93
C LYS A 60 -15.42 -8.72 -11.72
N GLY A 61 -14.10 -8.82 -11.95
CA GLY A 61 -13.12 -8.99 -10.89
C GLY A 61 -12.98 -7.74 -10.02
N ILE A 62 -12.93 -6.56 -10.65
CA ILE A 62 -12.87 -5.27 -9.93
C ILE A 62 -14.10 -5.06 -9.06
N ASN A 63 -15.31 -5.30 -9.60
CA ASN A 63 -16.55 -5.18 -8.83
C ASN A 63 -16.59 -6.14 -7.65
N LYS A 64 -16.07 -7.37 -7.81
CA LYS A 64 -15.99 -8.31 -6.69
C LYS A 64 -15.09 -7.78 -5.57
N ILE A 65 -13.92 -7.23 -5.90
CA ILE A 65 -13.00 -6.63 -4.90
C ILE A 65 -13.69 -5.45 -4.19
N SER A 66 -14.29 -4.53 -4.94
CA SER A 66 -14.96 -3.35 -4.37
C SER A 66 -16.17 -3.71 -3.50
N ASN A 67 -16.82 -4.84 -3.77
CA ASN A 67 -18.00 -5.31 -3.04
C ASN A 67 -17.69 -6.38 -1.98
N LEU A 68 -16.40 -6.66 -1.69
CA LEU A 68 -16.06 -7.50 -0.55
C LEU A 68 -16.64 -6.85 0.71
N ASP A 69 -17.36 -7.64 1.51
CA ASP A 69 -17.87 -7.17 2.78
C ASP A 69 -16.74 -6.96 3.80
N TYR A 70 -17.08 -6.37 4.94
CA TYR A 70 -16.12 -6.07 5.98
C TYR A 70 -15.40 -7.34 6.48
N GLU A 71 -16.13 -8.42 6.75
CA GLU A 71 -15.56 -9.66 7.29
C GLU A 71 -14.55 -10.29 6.31
N GLN A 72 -14.86 -10.27 5.02
CA GLN A 72 -13.97 -10.74 3.97
C GLN A 72 -12.71 -9.89 3.87
N ARG A 73 -12.83 -8.55 3.91
CA ARG A 73 -11.68 -7.64 3.89
C ARG A 73 -10.79 -7.85 5.11
N GLU A 74 -11.40 -8.01 6.29
CA GLU A 74 -10.68 -8.28 7.53
C GLU A 74 -9.91 -9.59 7.45
N LYS A 75 -10.50 -10.69 6.96
CA LYS A 75 -9.78 -11.96 6.77
C LYS A 75 -8.57 -11.83 5.85
N ILE A 76 -8.71 -11.09 4.74
CA ILE A 76 -7.62 -10.87 3.80
C ILE A 76 -6.49 -10.06 4.45
N LEU A 77 -6.84 -8.95 5.11
CA LEU A 77 -5.86 -8.09 5.77
C LEU A 77 -5.20 -8.81 6.95
N ASP A 78 -5.93 -9.63 7.69
CA ASP A 78 -5.40 -10.46 8.77
C ASP A 78 -4.29 -11.39 8.25
N ALA A 79 -4.58 -12.14 7.18
CA ALA A 79 -3.61 -13.03 6.55
C ALA A 79 -2.40 -12.30 5.95
N PHE A 80 -2.60 -11.12 5.35
CA PHE A 80 -1.51 -10.31 4.82
C PHE A 80 -0.62 -9.75 5.93
N THR A 81 -1.22 -9.30 7.02
CA THR A 81 -0.49 -8.71 8.15
C THR A 81 0.27 -9.75 8.96
N ASP A 82 -0.24 -10.97 9.08
CA ASP A 82 0.51 -12.10 9.67
C ASP A 82 1.82 -12.38 8.94
N LEU A 83 1.83 -12.22 7.61
CA LEU A 83 3.01 -12.46 6.80
C LEU A 83 4.15 -11.46 7.08
N VAL A 84 3.83 -10.22 7.44
CA VAL A 84 4.82 -9.16 7.66
C VAL A 84 5.17 -8.94 9.12
N ALA A 85 4.28 -9.31 10.05
CA ALA A 85 4.45 -9.02 11.48
C ALA A 85 5.74 -9.60 12.09
N THR A 86 6.27 -10.68 11.53
CA THR A 86 7.47 -11.36 12.02
C THR A 86 8.64 -11.30 11.05
N ARG A 87 8.53 -10.46 10.01
CA ARG A 87 9.41 -10.56 8.83
C ARG A 87 10.01 -9.23 8.43
N THR A 88 11.26 -9.27 7.98
CA THR A 88 11.88 -8.18 7.23
C THR A 88 11.54 -8.28 5.75
N ASN A 89 11.45 -7.14 5.04
CA ASN A 89 11.25 -7.12 3.59
C ASN A 89 12.38 -7.87 2.87
N ASP A 90 12.11 -9.09 2.42
CA ASP A 90 13.08 -9.97 1.77
C ASP A 90 12.67 -10.37 0.34
N LYS A 91 13.57 -11.04 -0.37
CA LYS A 91 13.37 -11.41 -1.79
C LYS A 91 12.25 -12.45 -2.00
N ASN A 92 11.87 -13.20 -0.98
CA ASN A 92 10.83 -14.23 -1.06
C ASN A 92 9.45 -13.68 -0.70
N PHE A 93 9.36 -12.49 -0.09
CA PHE A 93 8.11 -11.86 0.34
C PHE A 93 6.98 -11.93 -0.71
N VAL A 94 7.25 -11.56 -1.96
CA VAL A 94 6.21 -11.58 -3.01
C VAL A 94 5.73 -13.00 -3.33
N LYS A 95 6.63 -13.99 -3.32
CA LYS A 95 6.26 -15.38 -3.56
C LYS A 95 5.36 -15.89 -2.44
N ASP A 96 5.69 -15.55 -1.21
CA ASP A 96 4.90 -15.95 -0.04
C ASP A 96 3.56 -15.22 0.00
N LEU A 97 3.53 -13.94 -0.38
CA LEU A 97 2.28 -13.17 -0.50
C LEU A 97 1.37 -13.73 -1.59
N GLU A 98 1.90 -14.07 -2.77
CA GLU A 98 1.13 -14.74 -3.81
C GLU A 98 0.64 -16.12 -3.36
N LYS A 99 1.43 -16.86 -2.57
CA LYS A 99 0.99 -18.12 -1.94
C LYS A 99 -0.19 -17.87 -0.99
N THR A 100 -0.09 -16.91 -0.09
CA THR A 100 -1.18 -16.51 0.81
C THR A 100 -2.45 -16.14 0.02
N ILE A 101 -2.31 -15.38 -1.07
CA ILE A 101 -3.44 -15.05 -1.96
C ILE A 101 -4.09 -16.30 -2.54
N THR A 102 -3.33 -17.33 -2.91
CA THR A 102 -3.90 -18.58 -3.44
C THR A 102 -4.60 -19.45 -2.40
N GLU A 103 -4.29 -19.27 -1.12
CA GLU A 103 -4.88 -20.00 0.00
C GLU A 103 -6.15 -19.32 0.54
N LEU A 104 -6.40 -18.05 0.20
CA LEU A 104 -7.58 -17.28 0.60
C LEU A 104 -8.76 -17.46 -0.36
N ASP A 105 -9.80 -18.19 0.07
CA ASP A 105 -11.00 -18.46 -0.72
C ASP A 105 -11.73 -17.18 -1.17
N GLU A 106 -11.68 -16.12 -0.37
CA GLU A 106 -12.32 -14.83 -0.62
C GLU A 106 -11.78 -14.13 -1.87
N ILE A 107 -10.49 -14.33 -2.18
CA ILE A 107 -9.80 -13.51 -3.19
C ILE A 107 -9.02 -14.31 -4.24
N LYS A 108 -8.71 -15.60 -4.00
CA LYS A 108 -7.86 -16.42 -4.88
C LYS A 108 -8.32 -16.39 -6.34
N ASP A 109 -9.60 -16.64 -6.60
CA ASP A 109 -10.13 -16.74 -7.96
C ASP A 109 -10.19 -15.37 -8.62
N ILE A 110 -10.50 -14.33 -7.84
CA ILE A 110 -10.54 -12.95 -8.34
C ILE A 110 -9.15 -12.50 -8.76
N PHE A 111 -8.14 -12.72 -7.92
CA PHE A 111 -6.77 -12.32 -8.19
C PHE A 111 -6.13 -13.14 -9.31
N LYS A 112 -6.50 -14.42 -9.43
CA LYS A 112 -6.10 -15.28 -10.53
C LYS A 112 -6.71 -14.82 -11.86
N ASP A 113 -8.01 -14.52 -11.90
CA ASP A 113 -8.69 -14.01 -13.09
C ASP A 113 -8.07 -12.68 -13.56
N LEU A 114 -7.87 -11.73 -12.64
CA LEU A 114 -7.25 -10.44 -12.96
C LEU A 114 -5.80 -10.61 -13.45
N HIS A 115 -5.05 -11.56 -12.88
CA HIS A 115 -3.70 -11.86 -13.34
C HIS A 115 -3.70 -12.45 -14.76
N HIS A 116 -4.56 -13.43 -15.05
CA HIS A 116 -4.67 -14.01 -16.38
C HIS A 116 -5.04 -12.96 -17.45
N GLN A 117 -5.98 -12.09 -17.14
CA GLN A 117 -6.38 -11.02 -18.06
C GLN A 117 -5.26 -10.00 -18.26
N ARG A 118 -4.49 -9.69 -17.21
CA ARG A 118 -3.30 -8.82 -17.30
C ARG A 118 -2.25 -9.39 -18.25
N VAL A 119 -2.00 -10.70 -18.25
CA VAL A 119 -0.97 -11.32 -19.10
C VAL A 119 -1.26 -11.12 -20.59
N ASN A 120 -2.54 -10.93 -20.96
CA ASN A 120 -2.95 -10.67 -22.34
C ASN A 120 -2.85 -9.19 -22.77
N MET A 121 -2.42 -8.29 -21.86
CA MET A 121 -2.24 -6.88 -22.17
C MET A 121 -0.85 -6.57 -22.69
N ASN A 122 -0.75 -5.57 -23.58
CA ASN A 122 0.54 -5.04 -24.01
C ASN A 122 1.28 -4.39 -22.83
N THR A 123 2.57 -4.63 -22.71
CA THR A 123 3.46 -4.06 -21.68
C THR A 123 3.31 -2.54 -21.54
N LYS A 124 3.14 -1.79 -22.65
CA LYS A 124 2.92 -0.33 -22.59
C LYS A 124 1.58 0.04 -21.91
N GLN A 125 0.52 -0.72 -22.19
CA GLN A 125 -0.78 -0.50 -21.58
C GLN A 125 -0.72 -0.82 -20.08
N MET A 126 -0.08 -1.94 -19.72
CA MET A 126 0.09 -2.33 -18.34
C MET A 126 0.93 -1.33 -17.54
N HIS A 127 1.98 -0.76 -18.16
CA HIS A 127 2.77 0.31 -17.55
C HIS A 127 1.93 1.56 -17.29
N GLN A 128 1.09 1.97 -18.23
CA GLN A 128 0.17 3.10 -18.03
C GLN A 128 -0.84 2.82 -16.91
N ILE A 129 -1.40 1.60 -16.85
CA ILE A 129 -2.31 1.16 -15.78
C ILE A 129 -1.62 1.21 -14.42
N LEU A 130 -0.38 0.74 -14.34
CA LEU A 130 0.43 0.82 -13.13
C LEU A 130 0.64 2.27 -12.71
N ASN A 131 1.06 3.15 -13.64
CA ASN A 131 1.28 4.56 -13.33
C ASN A 131 0.03 5.25 -12.78
N LEU A 132 -1.14 4.99 -13.39
CA LEU A 132 -2.41 5.53 -12.91
C LEU A 132 -2.75 5.02 -11.50
N SER A 133 -2.47 3.74 -11.23
CA SER A 133 -2.71 3.14 -9.91
C SER A 133 -1.78 3.73 -8.85
N LEU A 134 -0.51 3.92 -9.18
CA LEU A 134 0.48 4.58 -8.31
C LEU A 134 0.15 6.07 -8.09
N GLN A 135 -0.41 6.76 -9.09
CA GLN A 135 -0.90 8.13 -8.91
C GLN A 135 -2.09 8.20 -7.94
N LYS A 136 -3.05 7.26 -8.04
CA LYS A 136 -4.17 7.14 -7.09
C LYS A 136 -3.67 6.83 -5.68
N LEU A 137 -2.72 5.90 -5.54
CA LEU A 137 -2.06 5.59 -4.28
C LEU A 137 -1.41 6.84 -3.67
N ASN A 138 -0.61 7.57 -4.46
CA ASN A 138 0.04 8.80 -4.00
C ASN A 138 -0.99 9.84 -3.52
N GLY A 139 -2.13 9.98 -4.22
CA GLY A 139 -3.23 10.84 -3.78
C GLY A 139 -3.79 10.45 -2.41
N ARG A 140 -3.98 9.16 -2.14
CA ARG A 140 -4.46 8.66 -0.84
C ARG A 140 -3.46 8.88 0.28
N ILE A 141 -2.18 8.64 0.01
CA ILE A 141 -1.11 8.90 0.97
C ILE A 141 -1.08 10.39 1.35
N VAL A 142 -1.25 11.29 0.37
CA VAL A 142 -1.35 12.74 0.65
C VAL A 142 -2.54 13.04 1.56
N SER A 143 -3.73 12.52 1.24
CA SER A 143 -4.92 12.71 2.09
C SER A 143 -4.72 12.21 3.53
N ILE A 144 -4.11 11.04 3.71
CA ILE A 144 -3.82 10.49 5.05
C ILE A 144 -2.86 11.42 5.80
N ARG A 145 -1.79 11.86 5.15
CA ARG A 145 -0.80 12.76 5.76
C ARG A 145 -1.39 14.12 6.11
N ASP A 146 -2.29 14.66 5.30
CA ASP A 146 -2.98 15.92 5.60
C ASP A 146 -3.82 15.80 6.88
N VAL A 147 -4.51 14.67 7.06
CA VAL A 147 -5.24 14.40 8.32
C VAL A 147 -4.27 14.26 9.50
N ILE A 148 -3.18 13.50 9.36
CA ILE A 148 -2.17 13.36 10.43
C ILE A 148 -1.61 14.73 10.83
N ASN A 149 -1.23 15.55 9.84
CA ASN A 149 -0.70 16.90 10.08
C ASN A 149 -1.73 17.79 10.78
N SER A 150 -3.02 17.65 10.46
CA SER A 150 -4.09 18.38 11.15
C SER A 150 -4.22 17.94 12.61
N GLU A 151 -4.19 16.63 12.87
CA GLU A 151 -4.30 16.08 14.23
C GLU A 151 -3.12 16.44 15.14
N MET A 152 -1.92 16.63 14.58
CA MET A 152 -0.75 17.07 15.37
C MET A 152 -0.92 18.43 16.08
N TRP A 153 -1.85 19.28 15.62
CA TRP A 153 -2.12 20.58 16.26
C TRP A 153 -3.07 20.49 17.45
N ASN A 154 -3.67 19.33 17.70
CA ASN A 154 -4.58 19.11 18.82
C ASN A 154 -3.76 18.84 20.10
N VAL A 155 -4.07 19.58 21.18
CA VAL A 155 -3.28 19.61 22.43
C VAL A 155 -3.24 18.27 23.17
N ASP A 156 -4.23 17.40 22.95
CA ASP A 156 -4.41 16.14 23.67
C ASP A 156 -3.84 14.90 22.93
N GLN A 157 -3.07 15.11 21.86
CA GLN A 157 -2.56 14.01 21.02
C GLN A 157 -1.13 13.63 21.36
N ASP A 158 -0.79 12.35 21.16
CA ASP A 158 0.59 11.89 21.19
C ASP A 158 1.30 12.30 19.88
N ILE A 159 2.00 13.43 19.95
CA ILE A 159 2.69 14.03 18.80
C ILE A 159 3.79 13.11 18.26
N ASP A 160 4.49 12.36 19.13
CA ASP A 160 5.61 11.52 18.71
C ASP A 160 5.11 10.35 17.86
N GLN A 161 4.01 9.71 18.27
CA GLN A 161 3.39 8.65 17.48
C GLN A 161 2.87 9.15 16.13
N LEU A 162 2.20 10.30 16.11
CA LEU A 162 1.72 10.92 14.88
C LEU A 162 2.89 11.30 13.95
N LEU A 163 4.02 11.75 14.52
CA LEU A 163 5.20 12.12 13.76
C LEU A 163 5.82 10.91 13.05
N VAL A 164 5.99 9.81 13.77
CA VAL A 164 6.49 8.55 13.19
C VAL A 164 5.55 8.06 12.08
N LEU A 165 4.24 8.08 12.31
CA LEU A 165 3.26 7.68 11.30
C LEU A 165 3.35 8.56 10.03
N ASN A 166 3.42 9.88 10.20
CA ASN A 166 3.56 10.83 9.08
C ASN A 166 4.86 10.58 8.30
N GLN A 167 5.96 10.32 9.00
CA GLN A 167 7.26 10.02 8.38
C GLN A 167 7.24 8.71 7.60
N VAL A 168 6.60 7.66 8.12
CA VAL A 168 6.42 6.40 7.39
C VAL A 168 5.60 6.64 6.11
N PHE A 169 4.47 7.34 6.18
CA PHE A 169 3.70 7.67 4.98
C PHE A 169 4.47 8.55 3.99
N TYR A 170 5.29 9.48 4.48
CA TYR A 170 6.18 10.27 3.62
C TYR A 170 7.17 9.38 2.88
N LEU A 171 7.80 8.42 3.56
CA LEU A 171 8.73 7.49 2.92
C LEU A 171 8.03 6.57 1.90
N ILE A 172 6.82 6.09 2.19
CA ILE A 172 5.98 5.35 1.22
C ILE A 172 5.66 6.23 0.01
N GLN A 173 5.42 7.53 0.23
CA GLN A 173 5.20 8.49 -0.85
C GLN A 173 6.43 8.62 -1.76
N GLU A 174 7.64 8.73 -1.18
CA GLU A 174 8.88 8.78 -1.95
C GLU A 174 9.11 7.47 -2.72
N THR A 175 8.90 6.30 -2.10
CA THR A 175 8.95 5.00 -2.79
C THR A 175 7.94 4.94 -3.95
N THR A 176 6.74 5.52 -3.79
CA THR A 176 5.73 5.61 -4.86
C THR A 176 6.22 6.50 -6.02
N LYS A 177 6.87 7.63 -5.73
CA LYS A 177 7.46 8.52 -6.75
C LYS A 177 8.61 7.84 -7.48
N GLU A 178 9.41 7.01 -6.80
CA GLU A 178 10.42 6.18 -7.44
C GLU A 178 9.80 5.11 -8.33
N ALA A 179 8.72 4.45 -7.86
CA ALA A 179 8.00 3.47 -8.64
C ALA A 179 7.44 4.05 -9.95
N LEU A 180 6.97 5.30 -9.94
CA LEU A 180 6.50 6.02 -11.14
C LEU A 180 7.61 6.28 -12.18
N LYS A 181 8.89 6.24 -11.78
CA LYS A 181 10.04 6.43 -12.67
C LYS A 181 10.53 5.11 -13.28
N ILE A 182 9.97 3.97 -12.90
CA ILE A 182 10.38 2.66 -13.42
C ILE A 182 10.12 2.60 -14.93
N PRO A 183 11.13 2.27 -15.76
CA PRO A 183 10.92 2.11 -17.19
C PRO A 183 10.07 0.88 -17.48
N VAL A 184 9.32 0.92 -18.59
CA VAL A 184 8.42 -0.16 -19.07
C VAL A 184 9.10 -1.54 -19.07
N SER A 185 10.41 -1.58 -19.34
CA SER A 185 11.22 -2.82 -19.42
C SER A 185 11.55 -3.47 -18.07
N LYS A 186 11.39 -2.76 -16.94
CA LYS A 186 11.77 -3.24 -15.59
C LYS A 186 10.58 -3.43 -14.65
N THR A 187 9.36 -3.35 -15.16
CA THR A 187 8.14 -3.32 -14.34
C THR A 187 7.80 -4.68 -13.70
N SER A 188 8.20 -5.80 -14.29
CA SER A 188 7.85 -7.16 -13.81
C SER A 188 8.57 -7.58 -12.53
N ASP A 189 9.80 -7.10 -12.30
CA ASP A 189 10.71 -7.57 -11.24
C ASP A 189 11.19 -6.43 -10.33
N SER A 190 10.36 -5.41 -10.18
CA SER A 190 10.75 -4.21 -9.44
C SER A 190 10.71 -4.44 -7.92
N GLN A 191 11.89 -4.46 -7.30
CA GLN A 191 12.04 -4.46 -5.84
C GLN A 191 11.34 -3.26 -5.18
N VAL A 192 11.23 -2.13 -5.90
CA VAL A 192 10.52 -0.93 -5.42
C VAL A 192 9.04 -1.21 -5.22
N LEU A 193 8.39 -1.97 -6.13
CA LEU A 193 6.99 -2.35 -5.98
C LEU A 193 6.79 -3.31 -4.81
N ASN A 194 7.72 -4.25 -4.61
CA ASN A 194 7.67 -5.21 -3.49
C ASN A 194 7.77 -4.47 -2.15
N LYS A 195 8.72 -3.54 -2.06
CA LYS A 195 8.91 -2.65 -0.90
C LYS A 195 7.67 -1.82 -0.63
N LEU A 196 7.01 -1.31 -1.67
CA LEU A 196 5.79 -0.53 -1.56
C LEU A 196 4.64 -1.36 -0.97
N VAL A 197 4.38 -2.57 -1.51
CA VAL A 197 3.38 -3.50 -0.96
C VAL A 197 3.70 -3.84 0.48
N PHE A 198 4.95 -4.24 0.76
CA PHE A 198 5.39 -4.59 2.11
C PHE A 198 5.09 -3.45 3.09
N SER A 199 5.46 -2.22 2.72
CA SER A 199 5.29 -1.05 3.59
C SER A 199 3.83 -0.75 3.89
N LEU A 200 2.94 -0.85 2.90
CA LEU A 200 1.50 -0.67 3.10
C LEU A 200 0.91 -1.73 4.03
N ILE A 201 1.30 -2.99 3.86
CA ILE A 201 0.85 -4.08 4.73
C ILE A 201 1.44 -3.94 6.14
N TYR A 202 2.68 -3.45 6.29
CA TYR A 202 3.31 -3.24 7.59
C TYR A 202 2.62 -2.13 8.40
N VAL A 203 2.19 -1.04 7.74
CA VAL A 203 1.35 -0.01 8.37
C VAL A 203 0.03 -0.62 8.87
N GLU A 204 -0.60 -1.48 8.08
CA GLU A 204 -1.81 -2.18 8.49
C GLU A 204 -1.56 -3.19 9.62
N ALA A 205 -0.39 -3.84 9.66
CA ALA A 205 -0.01 -4.71 10.77
C ALA A 205 0.14 -3.91 12.07
N PHE A 206 0.66 -2.68 11.99
CA PHE A 206 0.76 -1.77 13.12
C PHE A 206 -0.63 -1.31 13.59
N HIS A 207 -1.50 -0.91 12.65
CA HIS A 207 -2.90 -0.57 12.93
C HIS A 207 -3.62 -1.68 13.72
N ARG A 208 -3.38 -2.93 13.35
CA ARG A 208 -3.99 -4.12 13.98
C ARG A 208 -3.30 -4.57 15.27
N GLY A 209 -2.25 -3.88 15.71
CA GLY A 209 -1.48 -4.23 16.90
C GLY A 209 -0.66 -5.53 16.76
N LYS A 210 -0.40 -6.00 15.53
CA LYS A 210 0.44 -7.19 15.28
C LYS A 210 1.93 -6.89 15.35
N VAL A 211 2.30 -5.62 15.22
CA VAL A 211 3.65 -5.11 15.46
C VAL A 211 3.58 -4.00 16.50
N THR A 212 4.59 -3.91 17.35
CA THR A 212 4.65 -2.88 18.39
C THR A 212 5.06 -1.53 17.81
N PHE A 213 4.92 -0.46 18.59
CA PHE A 213 5.41 0.85 18.17
C PHE A 213 6.94 0.88 18.02
N ASP A 214 7.67 0.16 18.88
CA ASP A 214 9.13 0.01 18.75
C ASP A 214 9.50 -0.68 17.43
N ASP A 215 8.79 -1.76 17.07
CA ASP A 215 8.97 -2.43 15.77
C ASP A 215 8.64 -1.51 14.60
N PHE A 216 7.65 -0.64 14.76
CA PHE A 216 7.25 0.34 13.76
C PHE A 216 8.29 1.47 13.60
N GLN A 217 8.93 1.90 14.68
CA GLN A 217 10.05 2.83 14.64
C GLN A 217 11.28 2.20 13.96
N VAL A 218 11.59 0.93 14.25
CA VAL A 218 12.65 0.19 13.55
C VAL A 218 12.34 0.09 12.06
N PHE A 219 11.09 -0.21 11.71
CA PHE A 219 10.63 -0.22 10.32
C PHE A 219 10.79 1.15 9.64
N HIS A 220 10.44 2.25 10.32
CA HIS A 220 10.69 3.61 9.82
C HIS A 220 12.17 3.85 9.50
N SER A 221 13.09 3.49 10.41
CA SER A 221 14.52 3.61 10.19
C SER A 221 15.00 2.76 9.00
N PHE A 222 14.52 1.52 8.89
CA PHE A 222 14.83 0.65 7.76
C PHE A 222 14.35 1.24 6.43
N LEU A 223 13.11 1.74 6.39
CA LEU A 223 12.52 2.30 5.17
C LEU A 223 13.25 3.57 4.73
N SER A 224 13.64 4.41 5.69
CA SER A 224 14.46 5.62 5.46
C SER A 224 15.81 5.27 4.85
N LEU A 225 16.55 4.34 5.46
CA LEU A 225 17.84 3.89 4.95
C LEU A 225 17.73 3.24 3.57
N SER A 226 16.69 2.42 3.37
CA SER A 226 16.47 1.77 2.08
C SER A 226 16.15 2.78 0.99
N ASN A 227 15.29 3.78 1.24
CA ASN A 227 15.03 4.86 0.28
C ASN A 227 16.30 5.68 -0.02
N TYR A 228 17.13 5.95 0.99
CA TYR A 228 18.40 6.63 0.78
C TYR A 228 19.32 5.85 -0.17
N ILE A 229 19.52 4.55 0.06
CA ILE A 229 20.34 3.68 -0.81
C ILE A 229 19.77 3.63 -2.23
N ASP A 230 18.46 3.48 -2.37
CA ASP A 230 17.80 3.42 -3.67
C ASP A 230 17.93 4.74 -4.45
N SER A 231 17.84 5.89 -3.77
CA SER A 231 17.99 7.20 -4.39
C SER A 231 19.43 7.52 -4.85
N GLN A 232 20.46 7.09 -4.11
CA GLN A 232 21.86 7.25 -4.52
C GLN A 232 22.20 6.45 -5.78
N ASN A 233 21.62 5.25 -5.92
CA ASN A 233 21.82 4.40 -7.10
C ASN A 233 21.23 5.00 -8.39
N VAL A 234 20.40 6.04 -8.31
CA VAL A 234 19.70 6.60 -9.48
C VAL A 234 20.44 7.78 -10.11
N LYS A 235 21.36 8.50 -9.42
CA LYS A 235 22.06 9.66 -10.03
C LYS A 235 23.47 10.02 -9.54
N ASP A 236 24.04 9.42 -8.49
CA ASP A 236 25.27 9.99 -7.89
C ASP A 236 26.61 9.32 -8.26
N ASN A 237 26.60 8.25 -9.06
CA ASN A 237 27.87 7.63 -9.49
C ASN A 237 28.60 8.36 -10.64
N ASP A 238 27.96 9.31 -11.32
CA ASP A 238 28.62 10.11 -12.37
C ASP A 238 29.19 11.45 -11.85
N ALA A 239 28.70 11.97 -10.72
CA ALA A 239 29.13 13.29 -10.21
C ALA A 239 30.25 13.23 -9.16
N VAL A 240 30.43 12.10 -8.46
CA VAL A 240 31.43 11.98 -7.40
C VAL A 240 32.85 11.76 -7.94
N PHE A 241 33.00 11.31 -9.20
CA PHE A 241 34.32 11.14 -9.83
C PHE A 241 34.85 12.36 -10.61
N GLU A 242 34.04 13.37 -10.92
CA GLU A 242 34.54 14.59 -11.58
C GLU A 242 35.15 15.62 -10.61
N VAL A 243 34.81 15.57 -9.32
CA VAL A 243 35.35 16.53 -8.32
C VAL A 243 36.70 16.09 -7.74
N LEU A 244 37.17 14.88 -8.05
CA LEU A 244 38.50 14.38 -7.67
C LEU A 244 39.51 14.37 -8.83
N ALA A 245 39.16 14.96 -9.98
CA ALA A 245 40.01 15.05 -11.17
C ALA A 245 40.32 16.50 -11.61
N LEU A 246 40.23 17.47 -10.70
CA LEU A 246 40.78 18.83 -10.81
C LEU A 246 41.73 19.09 -9.65
#